data_AF-A0A348ZY19-F1
#
_entry.id   AF-A0A348ZY19-F1
#
_cell.length_a   1.000
_cell.length_b   1.000
_cell.length_c   1.000
_cell.angle_alpha   90.00
_cell.angle_beta   90.00
_cell.angle_gamma   90.00
#
_symmetry.space_group_name_H-M   'P 1'
#
loop_
_entity.id
_entity.type
_entity.pdbx_description
1 polymer ?
#
loop_
_entity_poly.entity_id
_entity_poly.type
_entity_poly.pdbx_seq_one_letter_code
_entity_poly.pdbx_strand_id
1 'polypeptide(L)'
;MPVERRIVSQEEFLNYLNTFREEQGREVVIGVVEDLGESTLSEIAQEIPSGHDLLDDAANEPPIIKLVNLIFSIAVKDRASDIHIQPMEKDLRVRFRIDGLLYDMYKPPKRAQNAIVSRVKVMAGLDVAEKRLPQDGRIKIRSNEKEIDVRVSTIPSAYG
;
A
#
# COMPACT_ATOMS: atom_id res chain seq x y z
N MET A 1 20.11 -19.71 -16.83
CA MET A 1 19.07 -20.20 -17.76
C MET A 1 19.09 -19.35 -19.02
N PRO A 2 19.04 -19.90 -20.24
CA PRO A 2 18.95 -19.10 -21.46
C PRO A 2 17.62 -18.34 -21.50
N VAL A 3 17.67 -17.06 -21.89
CA VAL A 3 16.48 -16.21 -22.03
C VAL A 3 15.97 -16.32 -23.45
N GLU A 4 14.71 -16.68 -23.63
CA GLU A 4 14.05 -16.77 -24.94
C GLU A 4 13.22 -15.51 -25.21
N ARG A 5 13.32 -14.96 -26.43
CA ARG A 5 12.57 -13.77 -26.83
C ARG A 5 11.26 -14.19 -27.50
N ARG A 6 10.14 -13.64 -27.06
CA ARG A 6 8.81 -13.91 -27.62
C ARG A 6 8.13 -12.61 -28.00
N ILE A 7 7.56 -12.55 -29.20
CA ILE A 7 6.67 -11.46 -29.61
C ILE A 7 5.29 -11.79 -29.08
N VAL A 8 4.67 -10.83 -28.41
CA VAL A 8 3.34 -10.95 -27.79
C VAL A 8 2.51 -9.71 -28.12
N SER A 9 1.19 -9.84 -28.06
CA SER A 9 0.30 -8.69 -28.11
C SER A 9 0.48 -7.79 -26.88
N GLN A 10 0.01 -6.53 -26.98
CA GLN A 10 0.01 -5.62 -25.84
C GLN A 10 -0.78 -6.18 -24.65
N GLU A 11 -1.92 -6.83 -24.91
CA GLU A 11 -2.76 -7.44 -23.87
C GLU A 11 -2.03 -8.57 -23.16
N GLU A 12 -1.40 -9.48 -23.91
CA GLU A 12 -0.59 -10.56 -23.33
C GLU A 12 0.59 -10.01 -22.53
N PHE A 13 1.29 -8.99 -23.04
CA PHE A 13 2.39 -8.35 -22.32
C PHE A 13 1.94 -7.77 -20.98
N LEU A 14 0.80 -7.07 -20.96
CA LEU A 14 0.24 -6.50 -19.73
C LEU A 14 -0.17 -7.59 -18.74
N ASN A 15 -0.74 -8.70 -19.22
CA ASN A 15 -1.08 -9.85 -18.38
C ASN A 15 0.18 -10.48 -17.75
N TYR A 16 1.25 -10.65 -18.53
CA TYR A 16 2.53 -11.15 -18.02
C TYR A 16 3.14 -10.20 -16.99
N LEU A 17 3.13 -8.89 -17.28
CA LEU A 17 3.68 -7.88 -16.39
C LEU A 17 2.89 -7.79 -15.07
N ASN A 18 1.56 -7.86 -15.12
CA ASN A 18 0.71 -7.90 -13.93
C ASN A 18 1.01 -9.15 -13.09
N THR A 19 1.08 -10.32 -13.70
CA THR A 19 1.38 -11.57 -12.99
C THR A 19 2.74 -11.49 -12.30
N PHE A 20 3.76 -11.02 -13.02
CA PHE A 20 5.11 -10.85 -12.47
C PHE A 20 5.15 -9.86 -11.30
N ARG A 21 4.49 -8.70 -11.42
CA ARG A 21 4.41 -7.69 -10.35
C ARG A 21 3.65 -8.21 -9.13
N GLU A 22 2.55 -8.95 -9.34
CA GLU A 22 1.80 -9.58 -8.26
C GLU A 22 2.63 -10.61 -7.50
N GLU A 23 3.42 -11.43 -8.20
CA GLU A 23 4.30 -12.43 -7.59
C GLU A 23 5.38 -11.77 -6.73
N GLN A 24 6.04 -10.74 -7.25
CA GLN A 24 7.02 -9.95 -6.49
C GLN A 24 6.40 -9.25 -5.27
N GLY A 25 5.19 -8.71 -5.42
CA GLY A 25 4.49 -8.06 -4.31
C GLY A 25 3.99 -9.04 -3.25
N ARG A 26 3.62 -10.27 -3.62
CA ARG A 26 3.23 -11.32 -2.68
C ARG A 26 4.37 -11.68 -1.73
N GLU A 27 5.58 -11.85 -2.23
CA GLU A 27 6.75 -12.19 -1.41
C GLU A 27 6.99 -11.13 -0.31
N VAL A 28 6.91 -9.85 -0.69
CA VAL A 28 7.02 -8.72 0.24
C VAL A 28 5.91 -8.72 1.30
N VAL A 29 4.66 -8.94 0.89
CA VAL A 29 3.51 -8.96 1.83
C VAL A 29 3.62 -10.15 2.78
N ILE A 30 4.01 -11.33 2.29
CA ILE A 30 4.14 -12.54 3.12
C ILE A 30 5.15 -12.29 4.24
N GLY A 31 6.33 -11.75 3.93
CA GLY A 31 7.34 -11.44 4.96
C GLY A 31 6.82 -10.51 6.05
N VAL A 32 6.07 -9.45 5.69
CA VAL A 32 5.50 -8.54 6.70
C VAL A 32 4.32 -9.18 7.45
N VAL A 33 3.55 -10.06 6.80
CA VAL A 33 2.41 -10.75 7.42
C VAL A 33 2.86 -11.85 8.40
N GLU A 34 4.00 -12.49 8.15
CA GLU A 34 4.63 -13.41 9.11
C GLU A 34 5.07 -12.68 10.37
N ASP A 35 5.60 -11.45 10.24
CA ASP A 35 5.93 -10.59 11.38
C ASP A 35 4.67 -10.06 12.12
N LEU A 36 3.51 -10.06 11.45
CA LEU A 36 2.20 -9.71 12.02
C LEU A 36 1.53 -10.92 12.69
N GLY A 37 1.98 -11.27 13.90
CA GLY A 37 1.29 -12.23 14.78
C GLY A 37 -0.21 -11.94 14.95
N GLU A 38 -1.01 -12.96 15.32
CA GLU A 38 -2.48 -12.86 15.36
C GLU A 38 -3.02 -11.87 16.41
N SER A 39 -2.31 -11.65 17.51
CA SER A 39 -2.76 -10.80 18.63
C SER A 39 -2.41 -9.31 18.49
N THR A 40 -1.51 -8.93 17.58
CA THR A 40 -0.86 -7.61 17.59
C THR A 40 -1.61 -6.53 16.77
N LEU A 41 -2.50 -6.92 15.85
CA LEU A 41 -3.07 -6.01 14.84
C LEU A 41 -4.03 -4.95 15.41
N SER A 42 -4.81 -5.30 16.44
CA SER A 42 -5.77 -4.38 17.05
C SER A 42 -5.10 -3.37 17.98
N GLU A 43 -4.01 -3.78 18.64
CA GLU A 43 -3.25 -2.95 19.57
C GLU A 43 -2.37 -1.96 18.81
N ILE A 44 -1.70 -2.41 17.73
CA ILE A 44 -0.90 -1.54 16.85
C ILE A 44 -1.74 -0.40 16.26
N ALA A 45 -3.02 -0.64 15.94
CA ALA A 45 -3.88 0.39 15.35
C ALA A 45 -4.14 1.59 16.28
N GLN A 46 -3.98 1.42 17.60
CA GLN A 46 -4.21 2.47 18.60
C GLN A 46 -2.95 3.29 18.88
N GLU A 47 -1.76 2.73 18.65
CA GLU A 47 -0.46 3.39 18.87
C GLU A 47 0.28 3.61 17.55
N ILE A 48 -0.36 4.21 16.54
CA ILE A 48 0.29 4.56 15.28
C ILE A 48 0.87 5.98 15.39
N PRO A 49 2.20 6.18 15.48
CA PRO A 49 2.82 7.51 15.42
C PRO A 49 2.54 8.16 14.07
N SER A 50 2.38 9.47 13.99
CA SER A 50 2.16 10.18 12.72
C SER A 50 3.38 10.28 11.79
N GLY A 51 4.51 9.63 12.12
CA GLY A 51 5.78 9.74 11.41
C GLY A 51 5.63 9.68 9.89
N HIS A 52 6.30 10.61 9.21
CA HIS A 52 6.22 10.83 7.77
C HIS A 52 7.53 10.60 7.02
N ASP A 53 8.60 10.29 7.76
CA ASP A 53 9.88 9.95 7.15
C ASP A 53 9.85 8.48 6.74
N LEU A 54 10.09 8.20 5.46
CA LEU A 54 10.17 6.83 4.96
C LEU A 54 11.53 6.18 5.23
N LEU A 55 12.51 6.96 5.73
CA LEU A 55 13.89 6.52 5.94
C LEU A 55 14.24 6.21 7.40
N ASP A 56 13.36 6.51 8.36
CA ASP A 56 13.62 6.25 9.78
C ASP A 56 13.63 4.74 10.10
N ASP A 57 14.36 4.37 11.16
CA ASP A 57 14.76 3.00 11.53
C ASP A 57 13.62 1.95 11.44
N ALA A 58 13.53 1.31 10.27
CA ALA A 58 12.60 0.22 9.98
C ALA A 58 12.78 -1.01 10.90
N ALA A 59 13.81 -1.07 11.74
CA ALA A 59 14.02 -2.16 12.68
C ALA A 59 12.93 -2.20 13.77
N ASN A 60 12.54 -1.05 14.32
CA ASN A 60 11.67 -0.96 15.51
C ASN A 60 10.23 -0.52 15.23
N GLU A 61 9.88 -0.19 13.98
CA GLU A 61 8.52 0.19 13.64
C GLU A 61 7.54 -0.99 13.79
N PRO A 62 6.28 -0.76 14.21
CA PRO A 62 5.23 -1.75 14.09
C PRO A 62 5.07 -2.23 12.63
N PRO A 63 4.80 -3.53 12.36
CA PRO A 63 4.85 -4.03 10.98
C PRO A 63 3.82 -3.38 10.03
N ILE A 64 2.70 -2.86 10.55
CA ILE A 64 1.74 -2.13 9.71
C ILE A 64 2.31 -0.81 9.19
N ILE A 65 3.15 -0.15 9.99
CA ILE A 65 3.80 1.10 9.62
C ILE A 65 4.84 0.80 8.54
N LYS A 66 5.65 -0.24 8.74
CA LYS A 66 6.59 -0.75 7.74
C LYS A 66 5.89 -1.05 6.41
N LEU A 67 4.75 -1.75 6.44
CA LEU A 67 4.00 -2.09 5.24
C LEU A 67 3.54 -0.85 4.47
N VAL A 68 2.94 0.13 5.16
CA VAL A 68 2.44 1.34 4.51
C VAL A 68 3.59 2.21 4.00
N ASN A 69 4.66 2.37 4.80
CA ASN A 69 5.86 3.09 4.39
C ASN A 69 6.51 2.43 3.16
N LEU A 70 6.51 1.10 3.10
CA LEU A 70 7.01 0.34 1.96
C LEU A 70 6.14 0.54 0.70
N ILE A 71 4.81 0.53 0.85
CA ILE A 71 3.88 0.82 -0.26
C ILE A 71 4.18 2.22 -0.84
N PHE A 72 4.32 3.24 0.00
CA PHE A 72 4.67 4.59 -0.46
C PHE A 72 6.06 4.65 -1.09
N SER A 73 7.07 4.04 -0.48
CA SER A 73 8.43 3.99 -0.99
C SER A 73 8.49 3.36 -2.39
N ILE A 74 7.81 2.24 -2.59
CA ILE A 74 7.79 1.56 -3.89
C ILE A 74 6.99 2.37 -4.90
N ALA A 75 5.86 2.97 -4.52
CA ALA A 75 5.11 3.85 -5.41
C ALA A 75 5.95 5.02 -5.91
N VAL A 76 6.73 5.65 -5.03
CA VAL A 76 7.66 6.74 -5.39
C VAL A 76 8.77 6.24 -6.31
N LYS A 77 9.39 5.09 -5.99
CA LYS A 77 10.44 4.47 -6.81
C LYS A 77 9.94 4.14 -8.23
N ASP A 78 8.73 3.60 -8.33
CA ASP A 78 8.06 3.23 -9.58
C ASP A 78 7.42 4.43 -10.29
N ARG A 79 7.50 5.63 -9.70
CA ARG A 79 6.88 6.86 -10.22
C ARG A 79 5.37 6.72 -10.47
N ALA A 80 4.68 6.01 -9.58
CA ALA A 80 3.23 5.88 -9.62
C ALA A 80 2.56 7.26 -9.42
N SER A 81 1.54 7.56 -10.24
CA SER A 81 0.73 8.77 -10.09
C SER A 81 -0.33 8.62 -8.99
N ASP A 82 -0.82 7.39 -8.79
CA ASP A 82 -1.88 7.09 -7.84
C ASP A 82 -1.60 5.76 -7.13
N ILE A 83 -1.91 5.71 -5.84
CA ILE A 83 -1.98 4.49 -5.05
C ILE A 83 -3.45 4.23 -4.73
N HIS A 84 -3.95 3.08 -5.14
CA HIS A 84 -5.31 2.65 -4.87
C HIS A 84 -5.31 1.53 -3.84
N ILE A 85 -5.89 1.77 -2.66
CA ILE A 85 -6.11 0.76 -1.62
C ILE A 85 -7.60 0.43 -1.62
N GLN A 86 -7.97 -0.77 -2.07
CA GLN A 86 -9.34 -1.13 -2.40
C GLN A 86 -9.80 -2.34 -1.59
N PRO A 87 -10.74 -2.14 -0.65
CA PRO A 87 -11.43 -3.23 0.03
C PRO A 87 -12.22 -4.08 -0.97
N MET A 88 -11.89 -5.36 -1.08
CA MET A 88 -12.70 -6.33 -1.82
C MET A 88 -13.40 -7.26 -0.82
N GLU A 89 -14.30 -8.11 -1.30
CA GLU A 89 -15.01 -9.06 -0.43
C GLU A 89 -14.07 -9.95 0.39
N LYS A 90 -13.04 -10.50 -0.26
CA LYS A 90 -12.17 -11.54 0.32
C LYS A 90 -10.75 -11.08 0.63
N ASP A 91 -10.30 -9.98 0.02
CA ASP A 91 -8.94 -9.46 0.13
C ASP A 91 -8.92 -7.93 0.17
N LEU A 92 -7.74 -7.38 0.42
CA LEU A 92 -7.44 -5.97 0.16
C LEU A 92 -6.56 -5.92 -1.08
N ARG A 93 -6.93 -5.11 -2.08
CA ARG A 93 -6.09 -4.91 -3.27
C ARG A 93 -5.38 -3.57 -3.19
N VAL A 94 -4.07 -3.58 -3.40
CA VAL A 94 -3.26 -2.37 -3.60
C VAL A 94 -2.81 -2.32 -5.04
N ARG A 95 -3.20 -1.26 -5.75
CA ARG A 95 -2.89 -1.06 -7.17
C ARG A 95 -2.19 0.27 -7.38
N PHE A 96 -1.22 0.30 -8.29
CA PHE A 96 -0.56 1.55 -8.68
C PHE A 96 -0.97 1.96 -10.08
N ARG A 97 -1.20 3.26 -10.29
CA ARG A 97 -1.25 3.82 -11.63
C ARG A 97 0.14 4.27 -12.03
N ILE A 98 0.71 3.67 -13.06
CA ILE A 98 2.03 4.02 -13.60
C ILE A 98 1.86 4.26 -15.09
N ASP A 99 2.26 5.44 -15.55
CA ASP A 99 2.11 5.87 -16.95
C ASP A 99 0.67 5.70 -17.48
N GLY A 100 -0.32 5.97 -16.62
CA GLY A 100 -1.75 5.87 -16.94
C GLY A 100 -2.36 4.47 -16.78
N LEU A 101 -1.55 3.42 -16.68
CA LEU A 101 -1.99 2.03 -16.56
C LEU A 101 -2.07 1.58 -15.11
N LEU A 102 -3.08 0.78 -14.77
CA LEU A 102 -3.24 0.21 -13.43
C LEU A 102 -2.59 -1.17 -13.34
N TYR A 103 -1.75 -1.35 -12.32
CA TYR A 103 -1.07 -2.60 -12.01
C TYR A 103 -1.50 -3.10 -10.64
N ASP A 104 -1.83 -4.39 -10.54
CA ASP A 104 -2.08 -5.06 -9.26
C ASP A 104 -0.72 -5.34 -8.60
N MET A 105 -0.46 -4.67 -7.47
CA MET A 105 0.85 -4.69 -6.82
C MET A 105 0.88 -5.62 -5.62
N TYR A 106 -0.08 -5.46 -4.70
CA TYR A 106 -0.11 -6.21 -3.45
C TYR A 106 -1.52 -6.68 -3.14
N LYS A 107 -1.62 -7.84 -2.49
CA LYS A 107 -2.88 -8.40 -1.98
C LYS A 107 -2.76 -8.68 -0.46
N PRO A 108 -2.70 -7.65 0.40
CA PRO A 108 -2.68 -7.86 1.84
C PRO A 108 -3.88 -8.68 2.32
N PRO A 109 -3.72 -9.49 3.37
CA PRO A 109 -4.82 -10.28 3.90
C PRO A 109 -5.91 -9.34 4.43
N LYS A 110 -7.18 -9.75 4.29
CA LYS A 110 -8.34 -8.93 4.69
C LYS A 110 -8.25 -8.43 6.15
N ARG A 111 -7.65 -9.22 7.05
CA ARG A 111 -7.42 -8.85 8.47
C ARG A 111 -6.58 -7.56 8.64
N ALA A 112 -5.70 -7.24 7.70
CA ALA A 112 -4.85 -6.05 7.76
C ALA A 112 -5.55 -4.77 7.27
N GLN A 113 -6.72 -4.89 6.63
CA GLN A 113 -7.42 -3.75 6.00
C GLN A 113 -7.62 -2.56 6.93
N ASN A 114 -8.23 -2.80 8.10
CA ASN A 114 -8.55 -1.71 9.02
C ASN A 114 -7.28 -1.01 9.52
N ALA A 115 -6.22 -1.77 9.79
CA ALA A 115 -4.97 -1.22 10.26
C ALA A 115 -4.26 -0.39 9.17
N ILE A 116 -4.29 -0.84 7.90
CA ILE A 116 -3.77 -0.07 6.75
C ILE A 116 -4.56 1.22 6.57
N VAL A 117 -5.90 1.17 6.56
CA VAL A 117 -6.75 2.36 6.39
C VAL A 117 -6.54 3.35 7.53
N SER A 118 -6.51 2.87 8.78
CA SER A 118 -6.23 3.70 9.95
C SER A 118 -4.87 4.37 9.86
N ARG A 119 -3.82 3.63 9.44
CA ARG A 119 -2.48 4.19 9.25
C ARG A 119 -2.49 5.34 8.24
N VAL A 120 -3.10 5.14 7.07
CA VAL A 120 -3.20 6.18 6.03
C VAL A 120 -3.98 7.39 6.53
N LYS A 121 -5.07 7.17 7.27
CA LYS A 121 -5.85 8.25 7.87
C LYS A 121 -5.06 9.07 8.89
N VAL A 122 -4.34 8.41 9.80
CA VAL A 122 -3.47 9.08 10.78
C VAL A 122 -2.41 9.93 10.08
N MET A 123 -1.74 9.37 9.06
CA MET A 123 -0.75 10.11 8.28
C MET A 123 -1.34 11.34 7.57
N ALA A 124 -2.60 11.27 7.15
CA ALA A 124 -3.28 12.36 6.46
C ALA A 124 -4.04 13.32 7.41
N GLY A 125 -3.98 13.10 8.73
CA GLY A 125 -4.70 13.90 9.73
C GLY A 125 -6.22 13.72 9.69
N LEU A 126 -6.70 12.56 9.24
CA LEU A 126 -8.12 12.24 9.09
C LEU A 126 -8.71 11.56 10.33
N ASP A 127 -10.03 11.63 10.48
CA ASP A 127 -10.73 10.93 11.56
C ASP A 127 -10.78 9.42 11.30
N VAL A 128 -10.05 8.69 12.14
CA VAL A 128 -9.95 7.22 12.10
C VAL A 128 -11.28 6.55 12.46
N ALA A 129 -12.06 7.15 13.37
CA ALA A 129 -13.33 6.61 13.83
C ALA A 129 -14.44 6.76 12.78
N GLU A 130 -14.44 7.85 12.00
CA GLU A 130 -15.46 8.10 10.97
C GLU A 130 -15.22 7.26 9.71
N LYS A 131 -16.15 6.37 9.36
CA LYS A 131 -16.06 5.44 8.20
C LYS A 131 -17.21 5.58 7.21
N ARG A 132 -18.19 6.44 7.48
CA ARG A 132 -19.46 6.56 6.76
C ARG A 132 -19.48 7.75 5.81
N LEU A 133 -18.55 8.68 5.97
CA LEU A 133 -18.44 9.88 5.14
C LEU A 133 -17.09 9.88 4.41
N PRO A 134 -17.04 10.39 3.16
CA PRO A 134 -15.78 10.68 2.49
C PRO A 134 -14.93 11.67 3.31
N GLN A 135 -13.61 11.48 3.26
CA GLN A 135 -12.65 12.41 3.89
C GLN A 135 -11.47 12.66 2.97
N ASP A 136 -10.97 13.89 2.96
CA ASP A 136 -9.84 14.33 2.16
C ASP A 136 -8.76 14.94 3.05
N GLY A 137 -7.50 14.63 2.74
CA GLY A 137 -6.34 15.10 3.50
C GLY A 137 -5.10 15.16 2.63
N ARG A 138 -3.98 15.48 3.29
CA ARG A 138 -2.66 15.50 2.63
C ARG A 138 -1.63 14.87 3.54
N ILE A 139 -0.66 14.20 2.94
CA ILE A 139 0.50 13.66 3.62
C ILE A 139 1.72 14.31 2.97
N LYS A 140 2.60 14.89 3.80
CA LYS A 140 3.93 15.29 3.34
C LYS A 140 4.88 14.14 3.58
N ILE A 141 5.35 13.50 2.52
CA ILE A 141 6.27 12.38 2.62
C ILE A 141 7.67 12.86 2.27
N ARG A 142 8.67 12.48 3.06
CA ARG A 142 10.07 12.70 2.71
C ARG A 142 10.66 11.40 2.18
N SER A 143 11.24 11.46 0.98
CA SER A 143 11.98 10.36 0.38
C SER A 143 13.29 10.89 -0.19
N ASN A 144 14.40 10.47 0.42
CA ASN A 144 15.73 11.06 0.19
C ASN A 144 15.68 12.59 0.41
N GLU A 145 16.16 13.37 -0.55
CA GLU A 145 16.16 14.85 -0.50
C GLU A 145 14.88 15.48 -1.08
N LYS A 146 13.86 14.70 -1.44
CA LYS A 146 12.63 15.21 -2.05
C LYS A 146 11.46 15.13 -1.08
N GLU A 147 10.76 16.25 -0.93
CA GLU A 147 9.46 16.32 -0.28
C GLU A 147 8.36 16.09 -1.33
N ILE A 148 7.46 15.16 -1.03
CA ILE A 148 6.35 14.75 -1.90
C ILE A 148 5.04 15.06 -1.17
N ASP A 149 4.21 15.93 -1.74
CA ASP A 149 2.86 16.20 -1.24
C ASP A 149 1.90 15.17 -1.85
N VAL A 150 1.39 14.27 -1.01
CA VAL A 150 0.41 13.26 -1.42
C VAL A 150 -0.97 13.72 -1.01
N ARG A 151 -1.90 13.72 -1.98
CA ARG A 151 -3.33 13.93 -1.70
C ARG A 151 -3.96 12.60 -1.35
N VAL A 152 -4.72 12.57 -0.27
CA VAL A 152 -5.41 11.38 0.21
C VAL A 152 -6.90 11.63 0.20
N SER A 153 -7.65 10.69 -0.36
CA SER A 153 -9.10 10.67 -0.30
C SER A 153 -9.54 9.29 0.17
N THR A 154 -10.50 9.26 1.09
CA THR A 154 -11.15 8.05 1.57
C THR A 154 -12.63 8.11 1.22
N ILE A 155 -13.19 7.00 0.74
CA ILE A 155 -14.59 6.90 0.34
C ILE A 155 -15.13 5.59 0.92
N PRO A 156 -16.29 5.61 1.62
CA PRO A 156 -16.93 4.41 2.09
C PRO A 156 -17.31 3.49 0.92
N SER A 157 -17.05 2.19 1.06
CA SER A 157 -17.40 1.17 0.07
C SER A 157 -18.14 0.00 0.72
N ALA A 158 -18.68 -0.91 -0.09
CA ALA A 158 -19.44 -2.07 0.39
C ALA A 158 -18.62 -2.99 1.34
N TYR A 159 -17.30 -3.03 1.20
CA TYR A 159 -16.43 -3.93 1.94
C TYR A 159 -15.44 -3.21 2.86
N GLY A 160 -15.62 -1.91 3.08
CA GLY A 160 -14.74 -1.05 3.86
C GLY A 160 -14.98 0.41 3.59
#